data_AF-A0A970LSZ3-F1
#
_entry.id   AF-A0A970LSZ3-F1
#
_cell.length_a   1.000
_cell.length_b   1.000
_cell.length_c   1.000
_cell.angle_alpha   90.00
_cell.angle_beta   90.00
_cell.angle_gamma   90.00
#
_symmetry.space_group_name_H-M   'P 1'
#
loop_
_entity.id
_entity.type
_entity.pdbx_description
1 polymer ?
#
loop_
_entity_poly.entity_id
_entity_poly.type
_entity_poly.pdbx_seq_one_letter_code
_entity_poly.pdbx_strand_id
1 'polypeptide(L)'
;MNRGKSAATPYDSPEIFEKSNRIKEAKRNRRQFVYAAMVVFLTFYVVLCLAVFLYYYISFNSDTGSTTLYSIRILNQKGKTLALSDAEQANKRFGFYISLTDLDKLCDLSVSGDRDKLTLILRQSGEYLECFTNSSFLYVNGNPARLSIPVLYENREYYLPVELIEQYFIGVNIVYEKGVCKMSLAGDNPVLELKLKKQPISTPLPEP
;
A
#
# COMPACT_ATOMS: atom_id res chain seq x y z
N MET A 1 -94.49 0.30 34.43
CA MET A 1 -93.66 1.37 33.84
C MET A 1 -92.80 1.98 34.94
N ASN A 2 -91.49 1.78 34.91
CA ASN A 2 -90.57 2.64 35.65
C ASN A 2 -89.25 2.72 34.85
N ARG A 3 -88.94 3.92 34.38
CA ARG A 3 -87.81 4.20 33.47
C ARG A 3 -86.49 4.14 34.24
N GLY A 4 -85.51 3.48 33.65
CA GLY A 4 -84.16 3.33 34.20
C GLY A 4 -83.46 4.67 34.41
N LYS A 5 -82.82 4.80 35.58
CA LYS A 5 -81.72 5.73 35.78
C LYS A 5 -80.44 4.99 35.42
N SER A 6 -79.90 5.25 34.22
CA SER A 6 -78.58 4.77 33.85
C SER A 6 -77.55 5.67 34.53
N ALA A 7 -76.72 5.09 35.39
CA ALA A 7 -75.63 5.77 36.04
C ALA A 7 -74.58 6.18 35.00
N ALA A 8 -74.18 7.46 35.01
CA ALA A 8 -73.07 7.95 34.20
C ALA A 8 -71.79 7.21 34.60
N THR A 9 -71.16 6.53 33.64
CA THR A 9 -69.87 5.87 33.83
C THR A 9 -68.75 6.91 34.03
N PRO A 10 -67.69 6.63 34.82
CA PRO A 10 -66.67 7.61 35.23
C PRO A 10 -65.71 8.06 34.10
N TYR A 11 -66.05 7.81 32.84
CA TYR A 11 -65.16 7.90 31.69
C TYR A 11 -65.46 9.09 30.74
N ASP A 12 -66.46 9.91 31.06
CA ASP A 12 -66.89 11.06 30.25
C ASP A 12 -66.39 12.42 30.78
N SER A 13 -65.21 12.45 31.40
CA SER A 13 -64.57 13.70 31.81
C SER A 13 -63.71 14.24 30.67
N PRO A 14 -64.02 15.42 30.07
CA PRO A 14 -63.28 15.97 28.94
C PRO A 14 -61.78 16.19 29.24
N GLU A 15 -61.42 16.40 30.51
CA GLU A 15 -60.04 16.52 30.96
C GLU A 15 -59.20 15.25 30.75
N ILE A 16 -59.77 14.05 30.90
CA ILE A 16 -59.05 12.78 30.71
C ILE A 16 -58.80 12.54 29.22
N PHE A 17 -59.77 12.89 28.38
CA PHE A 17 -59.64 12.78 26.93
C PHE A 17 -58.58 13.75 26.38
N GLU A 18 -58.58 15.00 26.85
CA GLU A 18 -57.60 16.02 26.48
C GLU A 18 -56.18 15.65 26.94
N LYS A 19 -56.04 15.13 28.17
CA LYS A 19 -54.75 14.62 28.69
C LYS A 19 -54.25 13.43 27.88
N SER A 20 -55.13 12.54 27.44
CA SER A 20 -54.77 11.38 26.61
C SER A 20 -54.33 11.79 25.19
N ASN A 21 -54.95 12.82 24.61
CA ASN A 21 -54.60 13.34 23.29
C ASN A 21 -53.26 14.11 23.33
N ARG A 22 -53.03 14.93 24.35
CA ARG A 22 -51.74 15.60 24.57
C ARG A 22 -50.58 14.61 24.74
N ILE A 23 -50.80 13.47 25.40
CA ILE A 23 -49.79 12.40 25.53
C ILE A 23 -49.53 11.68 24.19
N LYS A 24 -50.57 11.48 23.35
CA LYS A 24 -50.43 10.88 22.01
C LYS A 24 -49.67 11.81 21.06
N GLU A 25 -49.94 13.11 21.09
CA GLU A 25 -49.23 14.12 20.29
C GLU A 25 -47.77 14.26 20.71
N ALA A 26 -47.49 14.30 22.02
CA ALA A 26 -46.13 14.31 22.54
C ALA A 26 -45.32 13.06 22.12
N LYS A 27 -45.95 11.87 22.10
CA LYS A 27 -45.32 10.63 21.63
C LYS A 27 -45.06 10.63 20.11
N ARG A 28 -45.94 11.23 19.32
CA ARG A 28 -45.79 11.33 17.85
C ARG A 28 -44.66 12.29 17.46
N ASN A 29 -44.57 13.45 18.11
CA ASN A 29 -43.49 14.42 17.86
C ASN A 29 -42.13 13.85 18.29
N ARG A 30 -42.07 13.09 19.40
CA ARG A 30 -40.84 12.42 19.86
C ARG A 30 -40.39 11.32 18.90
N ARG A 31 -41.31 10.57 18.29
CA ARG A 31 -40.98 9.59 17.24
C ARG A 31 -40.43 10.26 15.98
N GLN A 32 -41.05 11.34 15.52
CA GLN A 32 -40.57 12.09 14.35
C GLN A 32 -39.16 12.67 14.58
N PHE A 33 -38.87 13.15 15.80
CA PHE A 33 -37.54 13.61 16.17
C PHE A 33 -36.50 12.47 16.17
N VAL A 34 -36.85 11.29 16.67
CA VAL A 34 -35.97 10.10 16.64
C VAL A 34 -35.73 9.62 15.21
N TYR A 35 -36.75 9.60 14.35
CA TYR A 35 -36.59 9.27 12.94
C TYR A 35 -35.70 10.29 12.22
N ALA A 36 -35.89 11.59 12.45
CA ALA A 36 -35.05 12.62 11.86
C ALA A 36 -33.59 12.48 12.31
N ALA A 37 -33.34 12.26 13.61
CA ALA A 37 -32.00 12.04 14.13
C ALA A 37 -31.37 10.75 13.57
N MET A 38 -32.14 9.67 13.41
CA MET A 38 -31.69 8.43 12.81
C MET A 38 -31.34 8.60 11.33
N VAL A 39 -32.14 9.37 10.57
CA VAL A 39 -31.85 9.68 9.16
C VAL A 39 -30.59 10.52 9.05
N VAL A 40 -30.40 11.53 9.90
CA VAL A 40 -29.17 12.35 9.92
C VAL A 40 -27.94 11.52 10.29
N PHE A 41 -28.07 10.61 11.26
CA PHE A 41 -26.98 9.71 11.61
C PHE A 41 -26.64 8.75 10.46
N LEU A 42 -27.67 8.21 9.79
CA LEU A 42 -27.49 7.33 8.64
C LEU A 42 -26.85 8.05 7.46
N THR A 43 -27.25 9.28 7.15
CA THR A 43 -26.62 10.05 6.07
C THR A 43 -25.16 10.35 6.37
N PHE A 44 -24.83 10.72 7.61
CA PHE A 44 -23.45 10.94 8.02
C PHE A 44 -22.61 9.66 7.94
N TYR A 45 -23.17 8.52 8.34
CA TYR A 45 -22.52 7.22 8.21
C TYR A 45 -22.25 6.85 6.75
N VAL A 46 -23.22 7.04 5.86
CA VAL A 46 -23.05 6.79 4.41
C VAL A 46 -21.97 7.69 3.82
N VAL A 47 -21.94 8.97 4.18
CA VAL A 47 -20.90 9.91 3.72
C VAL A 47 -19.52 9.47 4.21
N LEU A 48 -19.40 9.04 5.47
CA LEU A 48 -18.14 8.55 6.03
C LEU A 48 -17.68 7.26 5.33
N CYS A 49 -18.59 6.32 5.08
CA CYS A 49 -18.30 5.12 4.28
C CYS A 49 -17.84 5.47 2.85
N LEU A 50 -18.48 6.44 2.20
CA LEU A 50 -18.08 6.92 0.88
C LEU A 50 -16.69 7.56 0.90
N ALA A 51 -16.37 8.37 1.91
CA ALA A 51 -15.05 8.97 2.06
C ALA A 51 -13.96 7.91 2.26
N VAL A 52 -14.21 6.91 3.10
CA VAL A 52 -13.31 5.78 3.32
C VAL A 52 -13.14 4.96 2.04
N PHE A 53 -14.25 4.66 1.34
CA PHE A 53 -14.21 3.95 0.06
C PHE A 53 -13.41 4.74 -0.99
N LEU A 54 -13.61 6.05 -1.09
CA LEU A 54 -12.90 6.90 -2.03
C LEU A 54 -11.40 6.97 -1.70
N TYR A 55 -11.05 7.05 -0.42
CA TYR A 55 -9.67 6.95 0.04
C TYR A 55 -9.03 5.62 -0.37
N TYR A 56 -9.70 4.48 -0.10
CA TYR A 56 -9.22 3.18 -0.54
C TYR A 56 -9.17 3.03 -2.06
N TYR A 57 -10.15 3.57 -2.78
CA TYR A 57 -10.17 3.54 -4.25
C TYR A 57 -8.99 4.32 -4.84
N ILE A 58 -8.73 5.52 -4.32
CA ILE A 58 -7.58 6.32 -4.73
C ILE A 58 -6.29 5.59 -4.36
N SER A 59 -6.17 5.07 -3.13
CA SER A 59 -4.98 4.32 -2.70
C SER A 59 -4.74 3.08 -3.57
N PHE A 60 -5.78 2.32 -3.87
CA PHE A 60 -5.70 1.11 -4.68
C PHE A 60 -5.35 1.41 -6.14
N ASN A 61 -5.90 2.47 -6.73
CA ASN A 61 -5.50 2.91 -8.07
C ASN A 61 -4.13 3.61 -8.11
N SER A 62 -3.61 4.04 -6.96
CA SER A 62 -2.25 4.59 -6.85
C SER A 62 -1.20 3.47 -6.79
N ASP A 63 -1.58 2.31 -6.24
CA ASP A 63 -0.76 1.09 -6.25
C ASP A 63 -0.98 0.29 -7.54
N THR A 64 -0.43 0.79 -8.66
CA THR A 64 -0.29 0.05 -9.93
C THR A 64 0.65 -1.17 -9.85
N GLY A 65 0.95 -1.70 -8.67
CA GLY A 65 1.77 -2.88 -8.49
C GLY A 65 0.98 -3.99 -7.79
N SER A 66 0.47 -4.97 -8.53
CA SER A 66 0.30 -6.37 -8.03
C SER A 66 -0.50 -7.34 -8.92
N THR A 67 -0.79 -7.07 -10.20
CA THR A 67 -1.34 -8.12 -11.10
C THR A 67 -0.82 -8.11 -12.53
N THR A 68 -0.09 -7.09 -12.94
CA THR A 68 0.56 -7.02 -14.24
C THR A 68 1.90 -7.75 -14.20
N LEU A 69 2.01 -8.85 -14.95
CA LEU A 69 3.31 -9.48 -15.20
C LEU A 69 4.16 -8.52 -16.02
N TYR A 70 5.30 -8.10 -15.47
CA TYR A 70 6.21 -7.18 -16.17
C TYR A 70 7.35 -7.93 -16.84
N SER A 71 7.70 -7.54 -18.06
CA SER A 71 9.02 -7.83 -18.64
C SER A 71 10.00 -6.72 -18.26
N ILE A 72 11.29 -7.02 -18.13
CA ILE A 72 12.34 -6.02 -17.89
C ILE A 72 13.02 -5.70 -19.21
N ARG A 73 13.13 -4.40 -19.52
CA ARG A 73 13.93 -3.90 -20.63
C ARG A 73 14.97 -2.94 -20.10
N ILE A 74 16.24 -3.33 -20.22
CA ILE A 74 17.37 -2.48 -19.85
C ILE A 74 17.80 -1.71 -21.08
N LEU A 75 17.89 -0.39 -20.93
CA LEU A 75 18.21 0.55 -21.98
C LEU A 75 19.52 1.26 -21.64
N ASN A 76 20.37 1.43 -22.64
CA ASN A 76 21.47 2.40 -22.58
C ASN A 76 20.90 3.84 -22.64
N GLN A 77 21.69 4.84 -22.28
CA GLN A 77 21.42 6.27 -22.40
C GLN A 77 20.89 6.68 -23.78
N LYS A 78 21.32 6.00 -24.85
CA LYS A 78 20.85 6.23 -26.23
C LYS A 78 19.51 5.54 -26.56
N GLY A 79 18.82 4.96 -25.58
CA GLY A 79 17.58 4.21 -25.75
C GLY A 79 17.74 2.82 -26.40
N LYS A 80 18.98 2.35 -26.61
CA LYS A 80 19.26 1.02 -27.16
C LYS A 80 19.09 -0.06 -26.09
N THR A 81 18.36 -1.12 -26.39
CA THR A 81 18.22 -2.28 -25.50
C THR A 81 19.56 -2.97 -25.26
N LEU A 82 19.93 -3.12 -23.98
CA LEU A 82 21.09 -3.86 -23.49
C LEU A 82 20.71 -5.27 -23.00
N ALA A 83 19.53 -5.40 -22.40
CA ALA A 83 18.97 -6.67 -21.97
C ALA A 83 17.45 -6.65 -22.04
N LEU A 84 16.88 -7.82 -22.24
CA LEU A 84 15.44 -8.05 -22.19
C LEU A 84 15.23 -9.33 -21.38
N SER A 85 14.52 -9.21 -20.27
CA SER A 85 14.11 -10.34 -19.44
C SER A 85 12.59 -10.49 -19.56
N ASP A 86 12.14 -11.66 -19.99
CA ASP A 86 10.72 -11.92 -20.18
C ASP A 86 9.95 -11.94 -18.86
N ALA A 87 8.63 -11.83 -18.96
CA ALA A 87 7.75 -11.84 -17.79
C ALA A 87 7.93 -13.07 -16.90
N GLU A 88 8.19 -14.25 -17.46
CA GLU A 88 8.42 -15.47 -16.69
C GLU A 88 9.71 -15.42 -15.87
N GLN A 89 10.75 -14.75 -16.38
CA GLN A 89 12.03 -14.64 -15.69
C GLN A 89 12.01 -13.54 -14.62
N ALA A 90 11.32 -12.43 -14.91
CA ALA A 90 11.29 -11.28 -14.03
C ALA A 90 10.24 -11.38 -12.92
N ASN A 91 9.16 -12.14 -13.11
CA ASN A 91 8.14 -12.35 -12.07
C ASN A 91 8.40 -13.69 -11.38
N LYS A 92 9.05 -13.64 -10.21
CA LYS A 92 9.35 -14.80 -9.37
C LYS A 92 8.30 -14.96 -8.28
N ARG A 93 8.42 -16.04 -7.50
CA ARG A 93 7.47 -16.44 -6.44
C ARG A 93 7.05 -15.31 -5.50
N PHE A 94 7.97 -14.41 -5.15
CA PHE A 94 7.72 -13.36 -4.16
C PHE A 94 7.51 -11.97 -4.77
N GLY A 95 7.58 -11.82 -6.09
CA GLY A 95 7.37 -10.54 -6.76
C GLY A 95 8.25 -10.32 -7.98
N PHE A 96 8.62 -9.07 -8.19
CA PHE A 96 9.32 -8.61 -9.39
C PHE A 96 10.81 -8.45 -9.16
N TYR A 97 11.61 -9.13 -9.98
CA TYR A 97 13.05 -9.31 -9.82
C TYR A 97 13.80 -9.02 -11.11
N ILE A 98 15.03 -8.54 -10.94
CA ILE A 98 16.04 -8.45 -11.99
C ILE A 98 17.16 -9.45 -11.72
N SER A 99 17.74 -10.03 -12.77
CA SER A 99 18.95 -10.83 -12.62
C SER A 99 20.15 -9.93 -12.35
N LEU A 100 21.11 -10.39 -11.53
CA LEU A 100 22.34 -9.63 -11.29
C LEU A 100 23.12 -9.38 -12.59
N THR A 101 23.11 -10.36 -13.51
CA THR A 101 23.75 -10.25 -14.82
C THR A 101 23.16 -9.11 -15.66
N ASP A 102 21.83 -8.94 -15.62
CA ASP A 102 21.18 -7.86 -16.34
C ASP A 102 21.42 -6.51 -15.65
N LEU A 103 21.40 -6.48 -14.31
CA LEU A 103 21.72 -5.26 -13.55
C LEU A 103 23.16 -4.78 -13.79
N ASP A 104 24.13 -5.69 -13.91
CA ASP A 104 25.53 -5.35 -14.15
C ASP A 104 25.74 -4.63 -15.50
N LYS A 105 24.95 -4.99 -16.53
CA LYS A 105 24.94 -4.27 -17.83
C LYS A 105 24.51 -2.82 -17.69
N LEU A 106 23.83 -2.46 -16.61
CA LEU A 106 23.36 -1.11 -16.34
C LEU A 106 24.35 -0.32 -15.46
N CYS A 107 24.88 -0.93 -14.40
CA CYS A 107 25.50 -0.17 -13.29
C CYS A 107 27.02 -0.39 -13.09
N ASP A 108 27.71 -1.14 -13.96
CA ASP A 108 29.15 -1.49 -13.83
C ASP A 108 29.53 -1.87 -12.39
N LEU A 109 29.06 -3.06 -11.98
CA LEU A 109 29.14 -3.53 -10.61
C LEU A 109 30.35 -4.43 -10.41
N SER A 110 31.02 -4.27 -9.27
CA SER A 110 31.92 -5.29 -8.75
C SER A 110 31.14 -6.21 -7.83
N VAL A 111 31.11 -7.50 -8.16
CA VAL A 111 30.36 -8.52 -7.42
C VAL A 111 31.33 -9.44 -6.68
N SER A 112 31.08 -9.68 -5.40
CA SER A 112 31.79 -10.69 -4.60
C SER A 112 30.80 -11.39 -3.69
N GLY A 113 30.81 -12.72 -3.62
CA GLY A 113 29.88 -13.44 -2.77
C GLY A 113 29.97 -14.94 -2.91
N ASP A 114 29.28 -15.61 -2.00
CA ASP A 114 29.02 -17.04 -1.99
C ASP A 114 27.50 -17.28 -1.97
N ARG A 115 27.09 -18.55 -1.85
CA ARG A 115 25.66 -18.90 -1.89
C ARG A 115 24.83 -18.20 -0.81
N ASP A 116 25.43 -17.80 0.31
CA ASP A 116 24.71 -17.26 1.47
C ASP A 116 24.79 -15.73 1.53
N LYS A 117 25.88 -15.12 1.05
CA LYS A 117 26.12 -13.68 1.06
C LYS A 117 26.56 -13.16 -0.30
N LEU A 118 25.92 -12.08 -0.74
CA LEU A 118 26.26 -11.32 -1.94
C LEU A 118 26.69 -9.91 -1.53
N THR A 119 27.83 -9.45 -2.04
CA THR A 119 28.31 -8.07 -1.89
C THR A 119 28.42 -7.43 -3.27
N LEU A 120 27.71 -6.32 -3.46
CA LEU A 120 27.73 -5.51 -4.68
C LEU A 120 28.46 -4.21 -4.35
N ILE A 121 29.42 -3.82 -5.19
CA ILE A 121 30.17 -2.58 -5.03
C ILE A 121 29.96 -1.74 -6.29
N LEU A 122 29.47 -0.52 -6.12
CA LEU A 122 29.38 0.46 -7.19
C LEU A 122 30.80 0.96 -7.52
N ARG A 123 31.32 0.67 -8.72
CA ARG A 123 32.70 1.05 -9.06
C ARG A 123 32.93 2.56 -9.08
N GLN A 124 31.90 3.34 -9.40
CA GLN A 124 31.99 4.79 -9.50
C GLN A 124 32.10 5.49 -8.15
N SER A 125 31.28 5.08 -7.17
CA SER A 125 31.25 5.70 -5.84
C SER A 125 32.03 4.94 -4.77
N GLY A 126 32.36 3.66 -5.00
CA GLY A 126 32.96 2.76 -4.01
C GLY A 126 31.99 2.29 -2.93
N GLU A 127 30.72 2.69 -3.01
CA GLU A 127 29.66 2.28 -2.10
C GLU A 127 29.31 0.81 -2.30
N TYR A 128 28.85 0.17 -1.22
CA TYR A 128 28.61 -1.25 -1.25
C TYR A 128 27.28 -1.63 -0.60
N LEU A 129 26.71 -2.69 -1.13
CA LEU A 129 25.48 -3.33 -0.67
C LEU A 129 25.81 -4.78 -0.32
N GLU A 130 25.56 -5.18 0.92
CA GLU A 130 25.64 -6.57 1.34
C GLU A 130 24.23 -7.14 1.46
N CYS A 131 23.94 -8.18 0.69
CA CYS A 131 22.68 -8.90 0.73
C CYS A 131 22.90 -10.32 1.25
N PHE A 132 21.92 -10.83 2.01
CA PHE A 132 21.89 -12.23 2.41
C PHE A 132 20.89 -12.98 1.54
N THR A 133 21.31 -14.09 0.98
CA THR A 133 20.47 -14.93 0.13
C THR A 133 19.29 -15.47 0.92
N ASN A 134 18.11 -15.51 0.28
CA ASN A 134 16.83 -15.92 0.88
C ASN A 134 16.42 -15.11 2.11
N SER A 135 16.97 -13.90 2.25
CA SER A 135 16.67 -12.98 3.34
C SER A 135 16.28 -11.61 2.78
N SER A 136 15.43 -10.92 3.53
CA SER A 136 15.08 -9.52 3.28
C SER A 136 16.03 -8.54 3.97
N PHE A 137 17.02 -9.05 4.72
CA PHE A 137 18.00 -8.24 5.44
C PHE A 137 19.19 -7.91 4.56
N LEU A 138 19.67 -6.66 4.64
CA LEU A 138 20.82 -6.19 3.89
C LEU A 138 21.56 -5.08 4.64
N TYR A 139 22.78 -4.78 4.21
CA TYR A 139 23.54 -3.61 4.65
C TYR A 139 23.81 -2.69 3.47
N VAL A 140 23.52 -1.39 3.63
CA VAL A 140 23.88 -0.34 2.67
C VAL A 140 24.98 0.48 3.30
N ASN A 141 26.18 0.49 2.72
CA ASN A 141 27.34 1.21 3.28
C ASN A 141 27.56 0.91 4.78
N GLY A 142 27.38 -0.35 5.18
CA GLY A 142 27.51 -0.82 6.57
C GLY A 142 26.30 -0.57 7.48
N ASN A 143 25.25 0.10 7.01
CA ASN A 143 24.03 0.36 7.79
C ASN A 143 22.96 -0.69 7.51
N PRO A 144 22.33 -1.28 8.55
CA PRO A 144 21.31 -2.30 8.35
C PRO A 144 20.05 -1.70 7.70
N ALA A 145 19.51 -2.42 6.74
CA ALA A 145 18.25 -2.11 6.07
C ALA A 145 17.45 -3.39 5.79
N ARG A 146 16.18 -3.21 5.42
CA ARG A 146 15.27 -4.33 5.16
C ARG A 146 14.43 -4.05 3.91
N LEU A 147 14.28 -5.09 3.09
CA LEU A 147 13.39 -5.13 1.94
C LEU A 147 12.03 -5.70 2.32
N SER A 148 11.03 -5.45 1.49
CA SER A 148 9.73 -6.11 1.62
C SER A 148 9.80 -7.55 1.11
N ILE A 149 10.70 -7.82 0.15
CA ILE A 149 10.84 -9.09 -0.56
C ILE A 149 12.30 -9.60 -0.43
N PRO A 150 12.56 -10.92 -0.28
CA PRO A 150 13.92 -11.43 -0.11
C PRO A 150 14.74 -11.44 -1.41
N VAL A 151 16.06 -11.38 -1.28
CA VAL A 151 17.00 -11.67 -2.39
C VAL A 151 17.02 -13.17 -2.65
N LEU A 152 17.01 -13.62 -3.91
CA LEU A 152 16.99 -15.04 -4.25
C LEU A 152 18.30 -15.48 -4.90
N TYR A 153 18.66 -16.74 -4.70
CA TYR A 153 19.72 -17.42 -5.43
C TYR A 153 19.16 -18.71 -6.02
N GLU A 154 18.97 -18.71 -7.33
CA GLU A 154 18.37 -19.82 -8.08
C GLU A 154 19.23 -20.06 -9.33
N ASN A 155 19.42 -21.32 -9.74
CA ASN A 155 20.15 -21.66 -10.96
C ASN A 155 21.57 -21.06 -11.08
N ARG A 156 22.24 -20.86 -9.94
CA ARG A 156 23.57 -20.21 -9.83
C ARG A 156 23.59 -18.72 -10.18
N GLU A 157 22.44 -18.07 -10.16
CA GLU A 157 22.29 -16.64 -10.41
C GLU A 157 21.56 -15.96 -9.24
N TYR A 158 21.95 -14.72 -8.94
CA TYR A 158 21.27 -13.90 -7.95
C TYR A 158 20.15 -13.10 -8.63
N TYR A 159 18.99 -13.11 -8.00
CA TYR A 159 17.85 -12.29 -8.39
C TYR A 159 17.61 -11.26 -7.29
N LEU A 160 17.67 -9.99 -7.67
CA LEU A 160 17.48 -8.84 -6.79
C LEU A 160 16.06 -8.31 -6.99
N PRO A 161 15.29 -8.05 -5.92
CA PRO A 161 14.00 -7.39 -6.04
C PRO A 161 14.15 -6.02 -6.70
N VAL A 162 13.27 -5.65 -7.62
CA VAL A 162 13.34 -4.32 -8.26
C VAL A 162 13.19 -3.18 -7.24
N GLU A 163 12.44 -3.43 -6.16
CA GLU A 163 12.35 -2.56 -4.97
C GLU A 163 13.73 -2.13 -4.44
N LEU A 164 14.72 -3.03 -4.45
CA LEU A 164 16.08 -2.72 -3.98
C LEU A 164 16.72 -1.61 -4.82
N ILE A 165 16.49 -1.64 -6.14
CA ILE A 165 17.03 -0.63 -7.04
C ILE A 165 16.26 0.68 -6.84
N GLU A 166 14.93 0.64 -6.81
CA GLU A 166 14.09 1.82 -6.61
C GLU A 166 14.38 2.56 -5.30
N GLN A 167 14.65 1.82 -4.23
CA GLN A 167 14.82 2.40 -2.90
C GLN A 167 16.25 2.86 -2.62
N TYR A 168 17.23 2.09 -3.09
CA TYR A 168 18.62 2.29 -2.68
C TYR A 168 19.51 2.81 -3.80
N PHE A 169 19.19 2.65 -5.08
CA PHE A 169 20.04 3.16 -6.16
C PHE A 169 19.60 4.57 -6.61
N ILE A 170 20.53 5.53 -6.52
CA ILE A 170 20.43 6.84 -7.16
C ILE A 170 21.06 6.73 -8.55
N GLY A 171 20.49 7.45 -9.52
CA GLY A 171 21.03 7.49 -10.90
C GLY A 171 20.46 6.41 -11.82
N VAL A 172 19.55 5.57 -11.33
CA VAL A 172 18.75 4.63 -12.15
C VAL A 172 17.33 5.17 -12.29
N ASN A 173 16.87 5.31 -13.53
CA ASN A 173 15.48 5.63 -13.86
C ASN A 173 14.71 4.33 -14.16
N ILE A 174 13.58 4.16 -13.49
CA ILE A 174 12.70 3.01 -13.62
C ILE A 174 11.33 3.52 -14.05
N VAL A 175 10.84 3.05 -15.20
CA VAL A 175 9.55 3.47 -15.77
C VAL A 175 8.71 2.24 -16.10
N TYR A 176 7.52 2.18 -15.52
CA TYR A 176 6.54 1.13 -15.79
C TYR A 176 5.57 1.57 -16.88
N GLU A 177 5.54 0.85 -18.00
CA GLU A 177 4.68 1.19 -19.13
C GLU A 177 4.14 -0.08 -19.81
N LYS A 178 2.82 -0.26 -19.82
CA LYS A 178 2.11 -1.34 -20.55
C LYS A 178 2.67 -2.76 -20.32
N GLY A 179 2.99 -3.12 -19.07
CA GLY A 179 3.56 -4.45 -18.75
C GLY A 179 5.06 -4.59 -19.06
N VAL A 180 5.76 -3.48 -19.29
CA VAL A 180 7.21 -3.42 -19.44
C VAL A 180 7.78 -2.48 -18.38
N CYS A 181 8.73 -2.97 -17.59
CA CYS A 181 9.59 -2.15 -16.75
C CYS A 181 10.84 -1.78 -17.54
N LYS A 182 10.97 -0.49 -17.86
CA LYS A 182 12.15 0.07 -18.53
C LYS A 182 13.12 0.58 -17.47
N MET A 183 14.37 0.14 -17.53
CA MET A 183 15.43 0.62 -16.65
C MET A 183 16.53 1.27 -17.49
N SER A 184 16.96 2.47 -17.10
CA SER A 184 18.04 3.21 -17.76
C SER A 184 18.80 4.07 -16.76
N LEU A 185 20.06 4.42 -17.05
CA LEU A 185 20.78 5.39 -16.24
C LEU A 185 20.25 6.82 -16.47
N ALA A 186 20.28 7.65 -15.44
CA ALA A 186 19.78 9.02 -15.46
C ALA A 186 20.84 10.01 -15.99
N GLY A 187 20.66 10.47 -17.24
CA GLY A 187 21.48 11.52 -17.85
C GLY A 187 22.74 11.01 -18.57
N ASP A 188 23.53 11.95 -19.11
CA ASP A 188 24.72 11.67 -19.93
C ASP A 188 25.92 11.17 -19.09
N ASN A 189 26.05 11.63 -17.84
CA ASN A 189 27.02 11.16 -16.83
C ASN A 189 26.29 10.86 -15.52
N PRO A 190 25.61 9.71 -15.44
CA PRO A 190 24.85 9.33 -14.27
C PRO A 190 25.82 9.14 -13.10
N VAL A 191 25.62 9.91 -12.03
CA VAL A 191 26.29 9.64 -10.76
C VAL A 191 25.46 8.54 -10.08
N LEU A 192 26.02 7.35 -10.00
CA LEU A 192 25.39 6.21 -9.36
C LEU A 192 25.80 6.18 -7.88
N GLU A 193 24.83 6.27 -6.97
CA GLU A 193 25.06 6.29 -5.53
C GLU A 193 24.07 5.38 -4.79
N LEU A 194 24.38 4.98 -3.56
CA LEU A 194 23.50 4.26 -2.67
C LEU A 194 22.87 5.18 -1.62
N LYS A 195 21.54 5.20 -1.55
CA LYS A 195 20.80 5.96 -0.55
C LYS A 195 20.22 5.07 0.53
N LEU A 196 20.54 5.36 1.79
CA LEU A 196 19.68 4.92 2.88
C LEU A 196 18.45 5.81 2.97
N LYS A 197 17.28 5.21 2.77
CA LYS A 197 16.04 5.80 3.27
C LYS A 197 16.14 5.78 4.80
N LYS A 198 16.15 6.95 5.46
CA LYS A 198 15.94 7.04 6.91
C LYS A 198 14.61 6.34 7.21
N GLN A 199 14.66 5.13 7.77
CA GLN A 199 13.46 4.50 8.31
C GLN A 199 12.96 5.41 9.44
N PRO A 200 11.65 5.69 9.54
CA PRO A 200 11.13 6.33 10.74
C PRO A 200 11.49 5.43 11.93
N ILE A 201 12.15 6.02 12.93
CA ILE A 201 12.47 5.34 14.18
C ILE A 201 11.16 4.78 14.71
N SER A 202 10.98 3.46 14.66
CA SER A 202 9.87 2.82 15.35
C SER A 202 10.07 3.12 16.82
N THR A 203 9.18 3.94 17.37
CA THR A 203 9.09 4.23 18.80
C THR A 203 9.19 2.90 19.57
N PRO A 204 10.12 2.75 20.53
CA PRO A 204 10.20 1.51 21.29
C PRO A 204 8.85 1.26 21.97
N LEU A 205 8.33 0.05 21.82
CA LEU A 205 7.16 -0.41 22.59
C LEU A 205 7.49 -0.24 24.08
N PRO A 206 6.56 0.25 24.92
CA PRO A 206 6.78 0.30 26.35
C PRO A 206 6.98 -1.14 26.85
N GLU A 207 8.08 -1.35 27.58
CA GLU A 207 8.36 -2.58 28.31
C GLU A 207 7.24 -2.84 29.35
N PRO A 208 6.98 -4.12 29.68
CA PRO A 208 5.83 -4.54 30.50
C PRO A 208 5.83 -4.00 31.93
#